data_AF-A0A0F8WWH6-F1
#
_entry.id   AF-A0A0F8WWH6-F1
#
_cell.length_a   1.000
_cell.length_b   1.000
_cell.length_c   1.000
_cell.angle_alpha   90.00
_cell.angle_beta   90.00
_cell.angle_gamma   90.00
#
_symmetry.space_group_name_H-M   'P 1'
#
loop_
_entity.id
_entity.type
_entity.pdbx_description
1 polymer ?
#
loop_
_entity_poly.entity_id
_entity_poly.type
_entity_poly.pdbx_seq_one_letter_code
_entity_poly.pdbx_strand_id
1 'polypeptide(L)'
;MQKETKKPEETETSVMEIYVVAIAASAGGLDAINDFFENVPLDTNLSFVLIQHLSPDYKSMMPELLTKHTKLNVSKVINETVVKPNCVYTIPADKNITISGGKLFLQDRGKPKTLNLPANIFLKSLASDQKERSVAVILSGTGSDGTLGIESIKEQGGMVIAQDPQTAAFDSMPKSIIATGLTDFILPPSEMPNTIVNYVKHPYVKKTDSANSITEDPLRDVVPEILSYMYQRTNMDFRNYKKATLIRRIDRRMGIKNILNRSQYFKFLQTNPNESTHLANDILIGVTGFFRDKDAFDVLDKKVLFDLVQKKETGKELRVWVAGCSTGQEVYS
;
A
#
# COMPACT_ATOMS: atom_id res chain seq x y z
N MET A 1 3.79 43.46 42.45
CA MET A 1 2.72 42.51 42.06
C MET A 1 2.53 42.60 40.55
N GLN A 2 3.32 41.83 39.80
CA GLN A 2 3.14 41.65 38.36
C GLN A 2 2.20 40.46 38.15
N LYS A 3 1.09 40.66 37.44
CA LYS A 3 0.20 39.58 37.01
C LYS A 3 0.82 38.93 35.78
N GLU A 4 1.33 37.72 35.93
CA GLU A 4 1.64 36.85 34.80
C GLU A 4 0.32 36.37 34.17
N THR A 5 0.06 36.81 32.95
CA THR A 5 -1.00 36.30 32.10
C THR A 5 -0.57 34.95 31.54
N LYS A 6 -1.17 33.87 32.04
CA LYS A 6 -1.06 32.52 31.46
C LYS A 6 -1.57 32.54 30.01
N LYS A 7 -0.71 32.15 29.07
CA LYS A 7 -1.05 31.85 27.67
C LYS A 7 -2.04 30.67 27.66
N PRO A 8 -3.13 30.70 26.89
CA PRO A 8 -4.08 29.58 26.85
C PRO A 8 -3.39 28.35 26.25
N GLU A 9 -3.55 27.20 26.93
CA GLU A 9 -3.15 25.88 26.44
C GLU A 9 -3.85 25.62 25.10
N GLU A 10 -3.05 25.49 24.03
CA GLU A 10 -3.51 24.97 22.75
C GLU A 10 -3.97 23.54 22.98
N THR A 11 -5.28 23.32 22.98
CA THR A 11 -5.88 21.98 22.89
C THR A 11 -5.41 21.35 21.58
N GLU A 12 -4.45 20.41 21.67
CA GLU A 12 -4.07 19.52 20.58
C GLU A 12 -5.33 18.90 19.99
N THR A 13 -5.73 19.40 18.82
CA THR A 13 -6.84 18.84 18.08
C THR A 13 -6.34 17.50 17.56
N SER A 14 -6.76 16.40 18.18
CA SER A 14 -6.51 15.04 17.71
C SER A 14 -6.82 14.98 16.20
N VAL A 15 -5.78 14.99 15.36
CA VAL A 15 -5.93 14.85 13.91
C VAL A 15 -6.49 13.45 13.68
N MET A 16 -7.77 13.35 13.29
CA MET A 16 -8.36 12.05 13.00
C MET A 16 -7.54 11.37 11.90
N GLU A 17 -7.02 10.18 12.20
CA GLU A 17 -6.25 9.37 11.27
C GLU A 17 -7.16 8.87 10.14
N ILE A 18 -6.86 9.27 8.90
CA ILE A 18 -7.62 8.91 7.70
C ILE A 18 -6.84 7.83 6.96
N TYR A 19 -7.52 6.73 6.63
CA TYR A 19 -7.00 5.75 5.67
C TYR A 19 -7.47 6.13 4.27
N VAL A 20 -6.55 6.13 3.32
CA VAL A 20 -6.84 6.48 1.93
C VAL A 20 -6.86 5.21 1.09
N VAL A 21 -8.03 4.91 0.55
CA VAL A 21 -8.33 3.76 -0.28
C VAL A 21 -8.29 4.19 -1.76
N ALA A 22 -7.25 3.78 -2.47
CA ALA A 22 -7.18 3.88 -3.92
C ALA A 22 -8.00 2.73 -4.53
N ILE A 23 -9.02 3.05 -5.32
CA ILE A 23 -9.79 2.06 -6.09
C ILE A 23 -9.43 2.23 -7.56
N ALA A 24 -8.74 1.26 -8.13
CA ALA A 24 -8.36 1.27 -9.54
C ALA A 24 -9.22 0.31 -10.35
N ALA A 25 -9.77 0.77 -11.48
CA ALA A 25 -10.56 -0.05 -12.38
C ALA A 25 -10.44 0.42 -13.83
N SER A 26 -10.73 -0.47 -14.78
CA SER A 26 -10.71 -0.18 -16.21
C SER A 26 -11.94 -0.80 -16.89
N ALA A 27 -11.76 -1.61 -17.93
CA ALA A 27 -12.84 -2.31 -18.61
C ALA A 27 -13.70 -3.16 -17.64
N GLY A 28 -15.02 -2.99 -17.71
CA GLY A 28 -15.98 -3.68 -16.83
C GLY A 28 -15.90 -3.28 -15.36
N GLY A 29 -15.18 -2.20 -15.02
CA GLY A 29 -15.00 -1.76 -13.64
C GLY A 29 -16.23 -1.15 -12.98
N LEU A 30 -17.19 -0.64 -13.76
CA LEU A 30 -18.34 0.11 -13.23
C LEU A 30 -19.21 -0.73 -12.29
N ASP A 31 -19.57 -1.95 -12.69
CA ASP A 31 -20.42 -2.82 -11.87
C ASP A 31 -19.70 -3.23 -10.57
N ALA A 32 -18.39 -3.51 -10.65
CA ALA A 32 -17.56 -3.80 -9.48
C ALA A 32 -17.45 -2.59 -8.52
N ILE A 33 -17.34 -1.37 -9.07
CA ILE A 33 -17.33 -0.13 -8.29
C ILE A 33 -18.68 0.07 -7.59
N ASN A 34 -19.79 -0.15 -8.30
CA ASN A 34 -21.13 -0.01 -7.72
C ASN A 34 -21.34 -1.02 -6.58
N ASP A 35 -21.05 -2.31 -6.83
CA ASP A 35 -21.16 -3.38 -5.82
C ASP A 35 -20.27 -3.08 -4.60
N PHE A 36 -19.06 -2.55 -4.80
CA PHE A 36 -18.22 -2.08 -3.71
C PHE A 36 -18.92 -0.98 -2.89
N PHE A 37 -19.37 0.10 -3.55
CA PHE A 37 -19.89 1.29 -2.86
C PHE A 37 -21.25 1.09 -2.19
N GLU A 38 -22.09 0.19 -2.71
CA GLU A 38 -23.35 -0.22 -2.07
C GLU A 38 -23.12 -0.85 -0.69
N ASN A 39 -21.94 -1.45 -0.50
CA ASN A 39 -21.57 -2.17 0.71
C ASN A 39 -20.65 -1.36 1.64
N VAL A 40 -20.31 -0.11 1.31
CA VAL A 40 -19.46 0.73 2.19
C VAL A 40 -20.26 1.25 3.38
N PRO A 41 -19.86 0.91 4.63
CA PRO A 41 -20.49 1.48 5.82
C PRO A 41 -20.21 2.98 5.94
N LEU A 42 -21.12 3.70 6.61
CA LEU A 42 -20.91 5.10 6.95
C LEU A 42 -19.96 5.25 8.14
N ASP A 43 -19.38 6.44 8.28
CA ASP A 43 -18.55 6.85 9.42
C ASP A 43 -17.34 5.92 9.67
N THR A 44 -16.67 5.56 8.59
CA THR A 44 -15.53 4.63 8.61
C THR A 44 -14.18 5.32 8.73
N ASN A 45 -14.13 6.65 8.65
CA ASN A 45 -12.90 7.45 8.52
C ASN A 45 -12.03 7.04 7.33
N LEU A 46 -12.63 6.34 6.36
CA LEU A 46 -12.02 6.02 5.09
C LEU A 46 -12.26 7.15 4.10
N SER A 47 -11.27 7.42 3.28
CA SER A 47 -11.39 8.26 2.10
C SER A 47 -11.09 7.45 0.86
N PHE A 48 -11.92 7.57 -0.17
CA PHE A 48 -11.80 6.79 -1.38
C PHE A 48 -11.34 7.67 -2.54
N VAL A 49 -10.33 7.24 -3.30
CA VAL A 49 -9.90 7.90 -4.52
C VAL A 49 -10.06 6.92 -5.67
N LEU A 50 -10.96 7.25 -6.59
CA LEU A 50 -11.30 6.40 -7.72
C LEU A 50 -10.39 6.71 -8.92
N ILE A 51 -9.52 5.76 -9.26
CA ILE A 51 -8.66 5.80 -10.44
C ILE A 51 -9.28 4.93 -11.52
N GLN A 52 -10.12 5.54 -12.36
CA GLN A 52 -10.71 4.85 -13.49
C GLN A 52 -10.00 5.21 -14.79
N HIS A 53 -9.60 4.19 -15.56
CA HIS A 53 -9.10 4.40 -16.91
C HIS A 53 -10.26 4.71 -17.87
N LEU A 54 -10.60 5.99 -18.00
CA LEU A 54 -11.60 6.49 -18.95
C LEU A 54 -10.94 7.02 -20.23
N SER A 55 -11.62 6.82 -21.36
CA SER A 55 -11.31 7.54 -22.60
C SER A 55 -11.53 9.05 -22.37
N PRO A 56 -10.60 9.93 -22.78
CA PRO A 56 -10.78 11.38 -22.68
C PRO A 56 -12.04 11.90 -23.40
N ASP A 57 -12.49 11.20 -24.44
CA ASP A 57 -13.67 11.57 -25.23
C ASP A 57 -15.00 11.25 -24.52
N TYR A 58 -14.95 10.52 -23.41
CA TYR A 58 -16.13 10.16 -22.64
C TYR A 58 -16.35 11.13 -21.48
N LYS A 59 -17.43 11.92 -21.53
CA LYS A 59 -17.87 12.69 -20.37
C LYS A 59 -18.25 11.73 -19.25
N SER A 60 -17.39 11.66 -18.23
CA SER A 60 -17.63 10.81 -17.07
C SER A 60 -18.87 11.28 -16.31
N MET A 61 -19.89 10.44 -16.30
CA MET A 61 -21.08 10.53 -15.43
C MET A 61 -20.85 9.83 -14.08
N MET A 62 -19.59 9.53 -13.74
CA MET A 62 -19.27 8.70 -12.59
C MET A 62 -19.76 9.28 -11.27
N PRO A 63 -19.65 10.59 -10.98
CA PRO A 63 -20.19 11.15 -9.75
C PRO A 63 -21.71 11.00 -9.62
N GLU A 64 -22.43 11.22 -10.72
CA GLU A 64 -23.89 11.10 -10.76
C GLU A 64 -24.33 9.63 -10.63
N LEU A 65 -23.55 8.69 -11.16
CA LEU A 65 -23.79 7.26 -11.00
C LEU A 65 -23.53 6.81 -9.56
N LEU A 66 -22.36 7.15 -9.01
CA LEU A 66 -21.96 6.77 -7.65
C LEU A 66 -22.91 7.30 -6.59
N THR A 67 -23.45 8.50 -6.77
CA THR A 67 -24.40 9.10 -5.79
C THR A 67 -25.66 8.25 -5.60
N LYS A 68 -25.98 7.35 -6.54
CA LYS A 68 -27.11 6.41 -6.40
C LYS A 68 -26.75 5.17 -5.55
N HIS A 69 -25.46 4.85 -5.45
CA HIS A 69 -24.94 3.64 -4.84
C HIS A 69 -24.22 3.90 -3.51
N THR A 70 -24.01 5.16 -3.12
CA THR A 70 -23.40 5.51 -1.82
C THR A 70 -24.02 6.74 -1.18
N LYS A 71 -23.99 6.79 0.15
CA LYS A 71 -24.34 7.98 0.93
C LYS A 71 -23.11 8.82 1.31
N LEU A 72 -21.91 8.39 0.91
CA LEU A 72 -20.68 9.16 1.09
C LEU A 72 -20.69 10.42 0.22
N ASN A 73 -19.91 11.42 0.62
CA ASN A 73 -19.79 12.64 -0.16
C ASN A 73 -18.94 12.40 -1.41
N VAL A 74 -19.57 12.37 -2.59
CA VAL A 74 -18.88 12.19 -3.87
C VAL A 74 -18.49 13.56 -4.44
N SER A 75 -17.19 13.77 -4.67
CA SER A 75 -16.66 15.03 -5.19
C SER A 75 -15.68 14.82 -6.34
N LYS A 76 -15.71 15.73 -7.32
CA LYS A 76 -14.67 15.83 -8.34
C LYS A 76 -13.45 16.49 -7.72
N VAL A 77 -12.28 15.90 -7.91
CA VAL A 77 -11.02 16.49 -7.45
C VAL A 77 -10.76 17.78 -8.23
N ILE A 78 -10.44 18.84 -7.49
CA ILE A 78 -9.79 20.04 -8.02
C ILE A 78 -8.33 20.05 -7.56
N ASN A 79 -7.47 20.86 -8.19
CA ASN A 79 -6.08 20.90 -7.77
C ASN A 79 -5.96 21.33 -6.29
N GLU A 80 -5.07 20.67 -5.55
CA GLU A 80 -4.84 20.86 -4.11
C GLU A 80 -6.03 20.50 -3.19
N THR A 81 -6.86 19.53 -3.59
CA THR A 81 -7.99 19.08 -2.76
C THR A 81 -7.50 18.39 -1.49
N VAL A 82 -7.84 18.92 -0.31
CA VAL A 82 -7.57 18.26 0.98
C VAL A 82 -8.42 17.00 1.10
N VAL A 83 -7.78 15.89 1.44
CA VAL A 83 -8.44 14.60 1.70
C VAL A 83 -9.22 14.69 3.02
N LYS A 84 -10.49 14.31 2.98
CA LYS A 84 -11.41 14.32 4.13
C LYS A 84 -11.98 12.91 4.35
N PRO A 85 -12.28 12.54 5.61
CA PRO A 85 -12.92 11.26 5.89
C PRO A 85 -14.32 11.20 5.27
N ASN A 86 -14.78 9.99 4.96
CA ASN A 86 -16.11 9.69 4.42
C ASN A 86 -16.41 10.39 3.07
N CYS A 87 -15.36 10.59 2.26
CA CYS A 87 -15.46 11.17 0.92
C CYS A 87 -15.04 10.17 -0.16
N VAL A 88 -15.64 10.32 -1.34
CA VAL A 88 -15.24 9.65 -2.57
C VAL A 88 -14.78 10.70 -3.56
N TYR A 89 -13.56 10.56 -4.06
CA TYR A 89 -12.92 11.48 -4.97
C TYR A 89 -12.83 10.87 -6.36
N THR A 90 -13.42 11.56 -7.34
CA THR A 90 -13.35 11.19 -8.76
C THR A 90 -12.40 12.11 -9.52
N ILE A 91 -11.70 11.56 -10.52
CA ILE A 91 -10.68 12.27 -11.28
C ILE A 91 -11.23 12.60 -12.68
N PRO A 92 -10.90 13.77 -13.26
CA PRO A 92 -11.17 14.05 -14.67
C PRO A 92 -10.53 13.02 -15.61
N ALA A 93 -11.21 12.71 -16.72
CA ALA A 93 -10.78 11.66 -17.67
C ALA A 93 -9.50 12.00 -18.45
N ASP A 94 -9.03 13.25 -18.43
CA ASP A 94 -7.86 13.76 -19.14
C ASP A 94 -6.65 14.02 -18.22
N LYS A 95 -6.77 13.71 -16.92
CA LYS A 95 -5.75 13.99 -15.91
C LYS A 95 -5.21 12.71 -15.27
N ASN A 96 -4.04 12.86 -14.66
CA ASN A 96 -3.50 11.98 -13.64
C ASN A 96 -3.67 12.64 -12.27
N ILE A 97 -3.61 11.84 -11.20
CA ILE A 97 -3.71 12.31 -9.83
C ILE A 97 -2.52 11.81 -9.01
N THR A 98 -2.05 12.62 -8.08
CA THR A 98 -1.08 12.25 -7.04
C THR A 98 -1.54 12.78 -5.69
N ILE A 99 -0.94 12.28 -4.60
CA ILE A 99 -1.17 12.79 -3.25
C ILE A 99 0.15 13.21 -2.60
N SER A 100 0.14 14.33 -1.87
CA SER A 100 1.25 14.82 -1.06
C SER A 100 0.75 15.68 0.08
N GLY A 101 1.25 15.44 1.30
CA GLY A 101 0.80 16.11 2.51
C GLY A 101 -0.70 15.98 2.76
N GLY A 102 -1.32 14.85 2.42
CA GLY A 102 -2.76 14.65 2.54
C GLY A 102 -3.62 15.48 1.57
N LYS A 103 -3.02 16.04 0.51
CA LYS A 103 -3.71 16.78 -0.55
C LYS A 103 -3.57 16.09 -1.90
N LEU A 104 -4.63 16.11 -2.68
CA LEU A 104 -4.69 15.57 -4.03
C LEU A 104 -4.31 16.64 -5.06
N PHE A 105 -3.42 16.28 -5.98
CA PHE A 105 -2.92 17.15 -7.05
C PHE A 105 -3.27 16.55 -8.40
N LEU A 106 -3.72 17.40 -9.33
CA LEU A 106 -4.00 17.00 -10.70
C LEU A 106 -2.80 17.32 -11.59
N GLN A 107 -2.48 16.39 -12.48
CA GLN A 107 -1.41 16.54 -13.45
C GLN A 107 -1.96 16.26 -14.85
N ASP A 108 -1.47 16.98 -15.84
CA ASP A 108 -1.77 16.66 -17.24
C ASP A 108 -1.26 15.27 -17.59
N ARG A 109 -2.04 14.52 -18.36
CA ARG A 109 -1.52 13.31 -18.99
C ARG A 109 -0.38 13.71 -19.93
N GLY A 110 0.66 12.88 -19.97
CA GLY A 110 1.76 13.04 -20.91
C GLY A 110 1.28 13.01 -22.36
N LYS A 111 2.22 13.17 -23.31
CA LYS A 111 1.88 13.18 -24.75
C LYS A 111 1.05 11.93 -25.13
N PRO A 112 0.08 12.01 -26.06
CA PRO A 112 -0.85 10.90 -26.38
C PRO A 112 -0.23 9.54 -26.75
N LYS A 113 1.07 9.51 -27.09
CA LYS A 113 1.81 8.29 -27.47
C LYS A 113 2.65 7.68 -26.34
N THR A 114 2.70 8.31 -25.17
CA THR A 114 3.40 7.73 -24.00
C THR A 114 2.45 6.82 -23.24
N LEU A 115 2.92 5.63 -22.85
CA LEU A 115 2.17 4.73 -21.97
C LEU A 115 1.81 5.47 -20.67
N ASN A 116 0.52 5.57 -20.39
CA ASN A 116 -0.01 6.22 -19.18
C ASN A 116 -0.66 5.17 -18.28
N LEU A 117 -0.12 4.99 -17.08
CA LEU A 117 -0.58 4.00 -16.09
C LEU A 117 -1.04 4.74 -14.81
N PRO A 118 -2.24 5.35 -14.84
CA PRO A 118 -2.69 6.24 -13.76
C PRO A 118 -2.79 5.55 -12.40
N ALA A 119 -3.14 4.25 -12.33
CA ALA A 119 -3.20 3.56 -11.06
C ALA A 119 -1.80 3.41 -10.45
N ASN A 120 -0.81 3.00 -11.25
CA ASN A 120 0.58 2.95 -10.79
C ASN A 120 1.09 4.32 -10.30
N ILE A 121 0.77 5.41 -11.02
CA ILE A 121 1.18 6.77 -10.62
C ILE A 121 0.60 7.13 -9.24
N PHE A 122 -0.72 6.96 -9.08
CA PHE A 122 -1.37 7.34 -7.83
C PHE A 122 -0.90 6.47 -6.66
N LEU A 123 -0.88 5.14 -6.83
CA LEU A 123 -0.49 4.20 -5.78
C LEU A 123 0.94 4.45 -5.28
N LYS A 124 1.88 4.81 -6.16
CA LYS A 124 3.24 5.20 -5.75
C LYS A 124 3.25 6.44 -4.86
N SER A 125 2.54 7.50 -5.27
CA SER A 125 2.43 8.72 -4.45
C SER A 125 1.70 8.46 -3.13
N LEU A 126 0.66 7.61 -3.16
CA LEU A 126 -0.13 7.23 -2.01
C LEU A 126 0.70 6.45 -1.00
N ALA A 127 1.49 5.48 -1.46
CA ALA A 127 2.41 4.76 -0.60
C ALA A 127 3.40 5.71 0.08
N SER A 128 4.01 6.62 -0.68
CA SER A 128 4.99 7.57 -0.14
C SER A 128 4.38 8.51 0.91
N ASP A 129 3.14 8.97 0.69
CA ASP A 129 2.50 9.97 1.54
C ASP A 129 1.81 9.36 2.77
N GLN A 130 1.02 8.30 2.56
CA GLN A 130 0.16 7.71 3.58
C GLN A 130 0.75 6.47 4.25
N LYS A 131 1.83 5.91 3.69
CA LYS A 131 2.56 4.75 4.23
C LYS A 131 1.65 3.58 4.58
N GLU A 132 1.65 3.10 5.82
CA GLU A 132 0.80 1.99 6.29
C GLU A 132 -0.70 2.26 6.21
N ARG A 133 -1.10 3.54 6.09
CA ARG A 133 -2.50 3.96 5.95
C ARG A 133 -2.98 3.97 4.50
N SER A 134 -2.13 3.54 3.57
CA SER A 134 -2.49 3.34 2.18
C SER A 134 -3.18 1.99 1.97
N VAL A 135 -4.30 2.00 1.24
CA VAL A 135 -5.03 0.79 0.82
C VAL A 135 -5.21 0.84 -0.69
N ALA A 136 -4.82 -0.23 -1.38
CA ALA A 136 -5.01 -0.41 -2.81
C ALA A 136 -6.08 -1.47 -3.06
N VAL A 137 -7.09 -1.12 -3.84
CA VAL A 137 -8.15 -2.01 -4.32
C VAL A 137 -8.07 -2.03 -5.84
N ILE A 138 -7.75 -3.18 -6.44
CA ILE A 138 -7.69 -3.34 -7.90
C ILE A 138 -8.88 -4.19 -8.35
N LEU A 139 -9.75 -3.56 -9.13
CA LEU A 139 -10.97 -4.15 -9.67
C LEU A 139 -10.80 -4.56 -11.14
N SER A 140 -11.90 -5.03 -11.74
CA SER A 140 -12.01 -5.44 -13.13
C SER A 140 -11.36 -4.46 -14.09
N GLY A 141 -10.58 -5.01 -15.03
CA GLY A 141 -9.87 -4.24 -16.04
C GLY A 141 -8.89 -5.06 -16.86
N THR A 142 -8.39 -4.45 -17.93
CA THR A 142 -7.40 -5.04 -18.84
C THR A 142 -6.00 -4.50 -18.58
N GLY A 143 -4.97 -5.30 -18.89
CA GLY A 143 -3.58 -4.91 -18.71
C GLY A 143 -3.05 -5.11 -17.28
N SER A 144 -2.03 -4.34 -16.91
CA SER A 144 -1.27 -4.50 -15.67
C SER A 144 -1.14 -3.20 -14.85
N ASP A 145 -1.97 -2.19 -15.14
CA ASP A 145 -1.98 -0.95 -14.36
C ASP A 145 -2.34 -1.25 -12.90
N GLY A 146 -1.57 -0.70 -11.97
CA GLY A 146 -1.63 -1.01 -10.54
C GLY A 146 -0.57 -2.00 -10.04
N THR A 147 0.02 -2.84 -10.90
CA THR A 147 0.99 -3.88 -10.49
C THR A 147 2.23 -3.30 -9.81
N LEU A 148 2.87 -2.30 -10.41
CA LEU A 148 4.04 -1.63 -9.81
C LEU A 148 3.63 -0.72 -8.65
N GLY A 149 2.38 -0.24 -8.65
CA GLY A 149 1.83 0.59 -7.58
C GLY A 149 1.65 -0.19 -6.28
N ILE A 150 1.14 -1.42 -6.35
CA ILE A 150 0.90 -2.24 -5.17
C ILE A 150 2.21 -2.69 -4.49
N GLU A 151 3.30 -2.83 -5.24
CA GLU A 151 4.64 -3.07 -4.69
C GLU A 151 5.02 -1.94 -3.73
N SER A 152 4.88 -0.67 -4.16
CA SER A 152 5.16 0.49 -3.33
C SER A 152 4.25 0.56 -2.09
N ILE A 153 2.95 0.25 -2.24
CA ILE A 153 2.01 0.18 -1.12
C ILE A 153 2.49 -0.83 -0.07
N LYS A 154 2.92 -2.01 -0.53
CA LYS A 154 3.37 -3.11 0.33
C LYS A 154 4.71 -2.82 1.00
N GLU A 155 5.64 -2.14 0.33
CA GLU A 155 6.89 -1.65 0.93
C GLU A 155 6.62 -0.84 2.20
N GLN A 156 5.65 0.07 2.12
CA GLN A 156 5.27 0.93 3.24
C GLN A 156 4.36 0.24 4.27
N GLY A 157 3.98 -1.02 4.01
CA GLY A 157 3.09 -1.79 4.89
C GLY A 157 1.62 -1.41 4.77
N GLY A 158 1.21 -0.83 3.65
CA GLY A 158 -0.18 -0.63 3.27
C GLY A 158 -0.86 -1.93 2.84
N MET A 159 -2.18 -1.89 2.68
CA MET A 159 -3.01 -3.05 2.33
C MET A 159 -3.26 -3.15 0.83
N VAL A 160 -3.30 -4.37 0.29
CA VAL A 160 -3.62 -4.64 -1.11
C VAL A 160 -4.74 -5.67 -1.21
N ILE A 161 -5.79 -5.33 -1.93
CA ILE A 161 -6.95 -6.18 -2.21
C ILE A 161 -7.13 -6.28 -3.74
N ALA A 162 -7.22 -7.51 -4.24
CA ALA A 162 -7.64 -7.77 -5.62
C ALA A 162 -9.10 -8.21 -5.65
N GLN A 163 -9.82 -7.80 -6.69
CA GLN A 163 -11.06 -8.45 -7.04
C GLN A 163 -10.82 -9.93 -7.38
N ASP A 164 -11.68 -10.81 -6.87
CA ASP A 164 -11.71 -12.21 -7.29
C ASP A 164 -11.89 -12.26 -8.82
N PRO A 165 -10.92 -12.85 -9.57
CA PRO A 165 -11.01 -13.00 -11.02
C PRO A 165 -12.33 -13.62 -11.51
N GLN A 166 -12.98 -14.47 -10.71
CA GLN A 166 -14.26 -15.10 -11.06
C GLN A 166 -15.44 -14.11 -11.09
N THR A 167 -15.32 -12.98 -10.39
CA THR A 167 -16.34 -11.92 -10.35
C THR A 167 -16.02 -10.75 -11.28
N ALA A 168 -14.83 -10.75 -11.88
CA ALA A 168 -14.37 -9.68 -12.75
C ALA A 168 -14.88 -9.88 -14.18
N ALA A 169 -15.48 -8.85 -14.78
CA ALA A 169 -15.82 -8.88 -16.20
C ALA A 169 -14.57 -8.95 -17.09
N PHE A 170 -13.48 -8.32 -16.64
CA PHE A 170 -12.14 -8.42 -17.22
C PHE A 170 -11.14 -8.68 -16.11
N ASP A 171 -10.48 -9.84 -16.14
CA ASP A 171 -9.71 -10.34 -15.01
C ASP A 171 -8.19 -10.09 -15.11
N SER A 172 -7.72 -9.49 -16.20
CA SER A 172 -6.28 -9.33 -16.46
C SER A 172 -5.59 -8.43 -15.43
N MET A 173 -6.20 -7.30 -15.06
CA MET A 173 -5.66 -6.40 -14.03
C MET A 173 -5.62 -7.08 -12.65
N PRO A 174 -6.72 -7.67 -12.13
CA PRO A 174 -6.66 -8.45 -10.88
C PRO A 174 -5.64 -9.59 -10.92
N LYS A 175 -5.61 -10.40 -11.99
CA LYS A 175 -4.64 -11.49 -12.13
C LYS A 175 -3.20 -11.00 -12.11
N SER A 176 -2.93 -9.87 -12.76
CA SER A 176 -1.59 -9.26 -12.80
C SER A 176 -1.09 -8.94 -11.39
N ILE A 177 -1.93 -8.36 -10.54
CA ILE A 177 -1.52 -8.04 -9.16
C ILE A 177 -1.49 -9.28 -8.25
N ILE A 178 -2.34 -10.29 -8.50
CA ILE A 178 -2.32 -11.57 -7.78
C ILE A 178 -1.01 -12.32 -8.05
N ALA A 179 -0.53 -12.31 -9.30
CA ALA A 179 0.70 -12.98 -9.71
C ALA A 179 1.95 -12.45 -8.99
N THR A 180 1.91 -11.23 -8.44
CA THR A 180 3.02 -10.68 -7.61
C THR A 180 3.18 -11.41 -6.27
N GLY A 181 2.15 -12.11 -5.79
CA GLY A 181 2.12 -12.70 -4.45
C GLY A 181 2.02 -11.68 -3.31
N LEU A 182 1.79 -10.40 -3.63
CA LEU A 182 1.76 -9.29 -2.66
C LEU A 182 0.35 -8.91 -2.19
N THR A 183 -0.68 -9.56 -2.73
CA THR A 183 -2.09 -9.35 -2.37
C THR A 183 -2.40 -9.87 -0.97
N ASP A 184 -3.03 -9.07 -0.13
CA ASP A 184 -3.46 -9.51 1.21
C ASP A 184 -4.80 -10.26 1.15
N PHE A 185 -5.68 -9.85 0.24
CA PHE A 185 -7.01 -10.45 0.03
C PHE A 185 -7.37 -10.54 -1.46
N ILE A 186 -8.13 -11.58 -1.79
CA ILE A 186 -8.79 -11.79 -3.08
C ILE A 186 -10.26 -12.01 -2.75
N LEU A 187 -11.12 -11.05 -3.10
CA LEU A 187 -12.52 -11.01 -2.63
C LEU A 187 -13.46 -10.50 -3.73
N PRO A 188 -14.76 -10.85 -3.70
CA PRO A 188 -15.77 -10.14 -4.47
C PRO A 188 -15.88 -8.67 -4.00
N PRO A 189 -16.21 -7.70 -4.88
CA PRO A 189 -16.25 -6.28 -4.53
C PRO A 189 -17.13 -5.93 -3.32
N SER A 190 -18.29 -6.59 -3.18
CA SER A 190 -19.22 -6.46 -2.05
C SER A 190 -18.60 -6.78 -0.67
N GLU A 191 -17.60 -7.65 -0.59
CA GLU A 191 -16.98 -8.03 0.69
C GLU A 191 -15.80 -7.12 1.09
N MET A 192 -15.25 -6.38 0.13
CA MET A 192 -14.04 -5.58 0.34
C MET A 192 -14.23 -4.45 1.37
N PRO A 193 -15.31 -3.64 1.36
CA PRO A 193 -15.45 -2.52 2.29
C PRO A 193 -15.42 -2.97 3.75
N ASN A 194 -16.17 -4.01 4.11
CA ASN A 194 -16.20 -4.54 5.47
C ASN A 194 -14.84 -5.10 5.89
N THR A 195 -14.12 -5.73 4.96
CA THR A 195 -12.75 -6.21 5.21
C THR A 195 -11.79 -5.06 5.53
N ILE A 196 -11.85 -3.96 4.75
CA ILE A 196 -11.05 -2.75 5.02
C ILE A 196 -11.42 -2.16 6.37
N VAL A 197 -12.73 -2.02 6.66
CA VAL A 197 -13.22 -1.47 7.94
C VAL A 197 -12.74 -2.29 9.14
N ASN A 198 -12.78 -3.62 9.05
CA ASN A 198 -12.31 -4.50 10.12
C ASN A 198 -10.80 -4.36 10.34
N TYR A 199 -10.03 -4.25 9.25
CA TYR A 199 -8.58 -4.03 9.34
C TYR A 199 -8.23 -2.69 10.00
N VAL A 200 -8.82 -1.57 9.55
CA VAL A 200 -8.48 -0.25 10.10
C VAL A 200 -8.96 -0.05 11.53
N LYS A 201 -10.03 -0.75 11.94
CA LYS A 201 -10.51 -0.73 13.33
C LYS A 201 -9.72 -1.67 14.24
N HIS A 202 -8.89 -2.55 13.69
CA HIS A 202 -8.17 -3.54 14.48
C HIS A 202 -7.24 -2.86 15.51
N PRO A 203 -7.28 -3.26 16.79
CA PRO A 203 -6.57 -2.55 17.87
C PRO A 203 -5.06 -2.37 17.63
N TYR A 204 -4.41 -3.32 16.96
CA TYR A 204 -2.98 -3.23 16.66
C TYR A 204 -2.67 -2.29 15.50
N VAL A 205 -3.57 -2.18 14.52
CA VAL A 205 -3.44 -1.26 13.38
C VAL A 205 -3.66 0.18 13.83
N LYS A 206 -4.58 0.40 14.79
CA LYS A 206 -4.76 1.69 15.47
C LYS A 206 -3.62 2.08 16.41
N LYS A 207 -2.85 1.12 16.94
CA LYS A 207 -1.81 1.37 17.94
C LYS A 207 -0.42 1.57 17.36
N THR A 208 -0.16 1.13 16.14
CA THR A 208 1.16 1.25 15.49
C THR A 208 1.59 2.69 15.21
N ASP A 209 0.66 3.66 15.16
CA ASP A 209 0.95 5.08 14.91
C ASP A 209 1.28 5.86 16.19
N SER A 210 0.91 5.33 17.37
CA SER A 210 1.28 5.90 18.67
C SER A 210 2.52 5.18 19.20
N ALA A 211 3.67 5.88 19.23
CA ALA A 211 4.99 5.36 19.60
C ALA A 211 5.11 4.72 21.01
N ASN A 212 4.02 4.57 21.76
CA ASN A 212 3.96 3.87 23.04
C ASN A 212 2.57 3.24 23.24
N SER A 213 2.41 1.93 23.02
CA SER A 213 1.67 1.06 23.95
C SER A 213 1.77 -0.40 23.53
N ILE A 214 2.72 -1.06 24.18
CA ILE A 214 2.82 -2.50 24.30
C ILE A 214 1.48 -3.01 24.86
N THR A 215 0.65 -3.67 24.03
CA THR A 215 -0.35 -4.61 24.56
C THR A 215 0.32 -5.96 24.67
N GLU A 216 1.17 -6.05 25.68
CA GLU A 216 1.57 -7.33 26.24
C GLU A 216 0.32 -7.96 26.88
N ASP A 217 0.11 -9.24 26.60
CA ASP A 217 -0.29 -10.13 27.69
C ASP A 217 0.86 -10.03 28.72
N PRO A 218 0.62 -9.51 29.95
CA PRO A 218 1.68 -9.20 30.92
C PRO A 218 2.58 -10.38 31.32
N LEU A 219 2.29 -11.59 30.81
CA LEU A 219 2.87 -12.84 31.28
C LEU A 219 3.85 -13.50 30.29
N ARG A 220 3.85 -13.17 28.98
CA ARG A 220 4.82 -13.76 28.02
C ARG A 220 4.92 -13.06 26.66
N ASP A 221 6.13 -12.64 26.26
CA ASP A 221 6.46 -12.29 24.87
C ASP A 221 6.58 -13.57 24.03
N VAL A 222 5.60 -13.84 23.16
CA VAL A 222 5.56 -15.03 22.28
C VAL A 222 6.28 -14.83 20.93
N VAL A 223 6.89 -13.66 20.70
CA VAL A 223 7.61 -13.36 19.46
C VAL A 223 8.77 -14.35 19.22
N PRO A 224 9.62 -14.70 20.20
CA PRO A 224 10.70 -15.68 19.99
C PRO A 224 10.20 -17.04 19.48
N GLU A 225 9.06 -17.52 19.96
CA GLU A 225 8.41 -18.75 19.53
C GLU A 225 7.87 -18.63 18.10
N ILE A 226 7.25 -17.50 17.77
CA ILE A 226 6.83 -17.20 16.39
C ILE A 226 8.04 -17.27 15.45
N LEU A 227 9.14 -16.60 15.78
CA LEU A 227 10.34 -16.56 14.92
C LEU A 227 11.00 -17.94 14.80
N SER A 228 11.04 -18.72 15.89
CA SER A 228 11.58 -20.08 15.88
C SER A 228 10.74 -21.01 15.01
N TYR A 229 9.41 -20.91 15.10
CA TYR A 229 8.49 -21.68 14.27
C TYR A 229 8.57 -21.27 12.80
N MET A 230 8.69 -19.96 12.53
CA MET A 230 8.94 -19.48 11.17
C MET A 230 10.23 -20.07 10.59
N TYR A 231 11.33 -20.03 11.33
CA TYR A 231 12.61 -20.60 10.89
C TYR A 231 12.48 -22.09 10.55
N GLN A 232 11.77 -22.87 11.37
CA GLN A 232 11.50 -24.29 11.09
C GLN A 232 10.69 -24.52 9.83
N ARG A 233 9.81 -23.59 9.44
CA ARG A 233 8.90 -23.73 8.28
C ARG A 233 9.45 -23.14 7.00
N THR A 234 10.19 -22.05 7.06
CA THR A 234 10.68 -21.31 5.88
C THR A 234 12.19 -21.40 5.70
N ASN A 235 12.93 -21.92 6.69
CA ASN A 235 14.38 -21.89 6.77
C ASN A 235 15.00 -20.47 6.74
N MET A 236 14.19 -19.45 7.04
CA MET A 236 14.62 -18.05 7.10
C MET A 236 14.71 -17.58 8.56
N ASP A 237 15.89 -17.13 8.97
CA ASP A 237 16.13 -16.70 10.34
C ASP A 237 16.00 -15.18 10.49
N PHE A 238 14.93 -14.75 11.16
CA PHE A 238 14.64 -13.35 11.42
C PHE A 238 15.02 -12.89 12.84
N ARG A 239 15.63 -13.75 13.67
CA ARG A 239 15.90 -13.46 15.10
C ARG A 239 16.83 -12.25 15.33
N ASN A 240 17.69 -11.95 14.35
CA ASN A 240 18.60 -10.80 14.38
C ASN A 240 18.03 -9.54 13.69
N TYR A 241 16.80 -9.59 13.20
CA TYR A 241 16.16 -8.44 12.56
C TYR A 241 15.69 -7.43 13.60
N LYS A 242 15.50 -6.16 13.20
CA LYS A 242 15.07 -5.10 14.13
C LYS A 242 13.74 -5.48 14.79
N LYS A 243 13.75 -5.65 16.12
CA LYS A 243 12.57 -6.11 16.92
C LYS A 243 11.32 -5.29 16.63
N ALA A 244 11.43 -3.96 16.58
CA ALA A 244 10.31 -3.07 16.26
C ALA A 244 9.68 -3.36 14.89
N THR A 245 10.50 -3.68 13.88
CA THR A 245 10.02 -4.03 12.55
C THR A 245 9.29 -5.38 12.57
N LEU A 246 9.86 -6.38 13.24
CA LEU A 246 9.23 -7.70 13.36
C LEU A 246 7.86 -7.62 14.03
N ILE A 247 7.78 -6.89 15.15
CA ILE A 247 6.53 -6.67 15.87
C ILE A 247 5.49 -6.03 14.96
N ARG A 248 5.84 -4.94 14.26
CA ARG A 248 4.91 -4.26 13.34
C ARG A 248 4.40 -5.18 12.23
N ARG A 249 5.26 -6.05 11.67
CA ARG A 249 4.86 -7.01 10.63
C ARG A 249 3.96 -8.12 11.17
N ILE A 250 4.25 -8.64 12.37
CA ILE A 250 3.37 -9.61 13.06
C ILE A 250 2.01 -8.98 13.33
N ASP A 251 1.98 -7.77 13.91
CA ASP A 251 0.77 -7.05 14.27
C ASP A 251 -0.09 -6.69 13.05
N ARG A 252 0.56 -6.36 11.93
CA ARG A 252 -0.12 -6.18 10.63
C ARG A 252 -0.77 -7.48 10.14
N ARG A 253 -0.05 -8.61 10.15
CA ARG A 253 -0.61 -9.92 9.77
C ARG A 253 -1.77 -10.32 10.67
N MET A 254 -1.67 -10.04 11.97
CA MET A 254 -2.77 -10.19 12.91
C MET A 254 -3.99 -9.35 12.52
N GLY A 255 -3.79 -8.07 12.15
CA GLY A 255 -4.87 -7.22 11.65
C GLY A 255 -5.55 -7.78 10.39
N ILE A 256 -4.76 -8.29 9.43
CA ILE A 256 -5.27 -8.95 8.22
C ILE A 256 -6.09 -10.20 8.57
N LYS A 257 -5.66 -10.98 9.56
CA LYS A 257 -6.37 -12.19 9.99
C LYS A 257 -7.43 -11.93 11.06
N ASN A 258 -7.64 -10.68 11.46
CA ASN A 258 -8.53 -10.26 12.55
C ASN A 258 -8.26 -11.02 13.87
N ILE A 259 -6.98 -11.19 14.22
CA ILE A 259 -6.53 -11.91 15.42
C ILE A 259 -6.08 -10.92 16.49
N LEU A 260 -6.70 -11.00 17.67
CA LEU A 260 -6.60 -9.98 18.72
C LEU A 260 -5.42 -10.15 19.68
N ASN A 261 -4.63 -11.23 19.60
CA ASN A 261 -3.41 -11.36 20.39
C ASN A 261 -2.39 -12.31 19.73
N ARG A 262 -1.10 -12.10 20.04
CA ARG A 262 0.02 -12.84 19.44
C ARG A 262 0.01 -14.33 19.78
N SER A 263 -0.52 -14.71 20.93
CA SER A 263 -0.65 -16.13 21.33
C SER A 263 -1.65 -16.89 20.45
N GLN A 264 -2.78 -16.27 20.12
CA GLN A 264 -3.73 -16.78 19.13
C GLN A 264 -3.10 -16.82 17.73
N TYR A 265 -2.33 -15.79 17.38
CA TYR A 265 -1.64 -15.74 16.09
C TYR A 265 -0.60 -16.86 15.95
N PHE A 266 0.14 -17.16 17.02
CA PHE A 266 1.05 -18.30 17.05
C PHE A 266 0.33 -19.63 16.83
N LYS A 267 -0.83 -19.84 17.48
CA LYS A 267 -1.68 -21.02 17.21
C LYS A 267 -2.16 -21.05 15.76
N PHE A 268 -2.52 -19.88 15.20
CA PHE A 268 -2.94 -19.78 13.80
C PHE A 268 -1.82 -20.16 12.83
N LEU A 269 -0.58 -19.75 13.09
CA LEU A 269 0.60 -20.18 12.31
C LEU A 269 0.80 -21.70 12.35
N GLN A 270 0.46 -22.35 13.47
CA GLN A 270 0.57 -23.80 13.63
C GLN A 270 -0.45 -24.56 12.78
N THR A 271 -1.66 -24.03 12.64
CA THR A 271 -2.75 -24.67 11.88
C THR A 271 -2.81 -24.24 10.41
N ASN A 272 -2.11 -23.17 10.02
CA ASN A 272 -2.14 -22.61 8.67
C ASN A 272 -0.72 -22.51 8.10
N PRO A 273 -0.23 -23.56 7.40
CA PRO A 273 1.15 -23.61 6.91
C PRO A 273 1.55 -22.43 6.01
N ASN A 274 0.62 -21.94 5.20
CA ASN A 274 0.88 -20.82 4.28
C ASN A 274 1.10 -19.49 5.00
N GLU A 275 0.62 -19.32 6.24
CA GLU A 275 0.76 -18.06 6.97
C GLU A 275 2.22 -17.78 7.36
N SER A 276 3.03 -18.82 7.61
CA SER A 276 4.47 -18.63 7.83
C SER A 276 5.16 -18.04 6.61
N THR A 277 4.77 -18.46 5.40
CA THR A 277 5.27 -17.90 4.14
C THR A 277 4.78 -16.46 3.96
N HIS A 278 3.50 -16.18 4.24
CA HIS A 278 2.98 -14.82 4.13
C HIS A 278 3.64 -13.85 5.12
N LEU A 279 3.88 -14.27 6.36
CA LEU A 279 4.60 -13.46 7.34
C LEU A 279 6.07 -13.27 6.95
N ALA A 280 6.73 -14.32 6.45
CA ALA A 280 8.10 -14.21 5.95
C ALA A 280 8.17 -13.22 4.80
N ASN A 281 7.26 -13.30 3.84
CA ASN A 281 7.16 -12.35 2.75
C ASN A 281 6.92 -10.95 3.30
N ASP A 282 5.97 -10.73 4.22
CA ASP A 282 5.69 -9.40 4.77
C ASP A 282 6.89 -8.79 5.52
N ILE A 283 7.73 -9.61 6.17
CA ILE A 283 9.00 -9.19 6.78
C ILE A 283 10.05 -8.88 5.71
N LEU A 284 10.11 -9.70 4.66
CA LEU A 284 11.08 -9.62 3.57
C LEU A 284 10.74 -8.58 2.50
N ILE A 285 9.62 -7.86 2.58
CA ILE A 285 9.32 -6.78 1.61
C ILE A 285 10.40 -5.69 1.73
N GLY A 286 11.47 -5.90 0.99
CA GLY A 286 12.39 -4.94 0.43
C GLY A 286 12.33 -5.17 -1.07
N VAL A 287 11.43 -4.47 -1.75
CA VAL A 287 11.33 -4.58 -3.20
C VAL A 287 12.59 -3.97 -3.80
N THR A 288 13.18 -4.67 -4.76
CA THR A 288 14.29 -4.15 -5.57
C THR A 288 13.72 -3.34 -6.71
N GLY A 289 14.27 -2.14 -6.91
CA GLY A 289 13.88 -1.24 -7.98
C GLY A 289 15.06 -0.94 -8.88
N PHE A 290 14.80 -0.63 -10.14
CA PHE A 290 15.83 -0.09 -11.03
C PHE A 290 16.29 1.26 -10.50
N PHE A 291 17.60 1.44 -10.33
CA PHE A 291 18.20 2.68 -9.81
C PHE A 291 17.51 3.20 -8.54
N ARG A 292 17.13 2.30 -7.62
CA ARG A 292 16.31 2.61 -6.43
C ARG A 292 16.86 3.78 -5.62
N ASP A 293 18.18 3.86 -5.47
CA ASP A 293 18.88 4.99 -4.88
C ASP A 293 19.71 5.68 -5.97
N LYS A 294 19.07 6.61 -6.67
CA LYS A 294 19.71 7.34 -7.77
C LYS A 294 20.98 8.04 -7.32
N ASP A 295 21.01 8.59 -6.11
CA ASP A 295 22.18 9.30 -5.60
C ASP A 295 23.34 8.33 -5.36
N ALA A 296 23.07 7.13 -4.82
CA ALA A 296 24.07 6.08 -4.68
C ALA A 296 24.58 5.59 -6.04
N PHE A 297 23.70 5.37 -7.03
CA PHE A 297 24.10 4.99 -8.39
C PHE A 297 24.90 6.09 -9.11
N ASP A 298 24.54 7.36 -8.92
CA ASP A 298 25.28 8.51 -9.43
C ASP A 298 26.70 8.58 -8.81
N VAL A 299 26.85 8.24 -7.53
CA VAL A 299 28.16 8.12 -6.87
C VAL A 299 28.94 6.91 -7.40
N LEU A 300 28.28 5.76 -7.55
CA LEU A 300 28.88 4.54 -8.09
C LEU A 300 29.44 4.79 -9.49
N ASP A 301 28.68 5.42 -10.38
CA ASP A 301 29.11 5.77 -11.73
C ASP A 301 30.28 6.77 -11.69
N LYS A 302 30.06 7.95 -11.10
CA LYS A 302 30.96 9.10 -11.25
C LYS A 302 32.23 9.01 -10.42
N LYS A 303 32.21 8.31 -9.28
CA LYS A 303 33.33 8.30 -8.32
C LYS A 303 34.00 6.94 -8.15
N VAL A 304 33.30 5.85 -8.42
CA VAL A 304 33.81 4.49 -8.16
C VAL A 304 34.15 3.79 -9.47
N LEU A 305 33.17 3.58 -10.34
CA LEU A 305 33.35 2.85 -11.60
C LEU A 305 34.27 3.60 -12.55
N PHE A 306 34.09 4.91 -12.71
CA PHE A 306 34.96 5.72 -13.56
C PHE A 306 36.44 5.59 -13.16
N ASP A 307 36.73 5.74 -11.87
CA ASP A 307 38.08 5.63 -11.30
C ASP A 307 38.66 4.22 -11.43
N LEU A 308 37.84 3.19 -11.15
CA LEU A 308 38.27 1.80 -11.23
C LEU A 308 38.58 1.39 -12.67
N VAL A 309 37.80 1.85 -13.65
CA VAL A 309 38.04 1.60 -15.07
C VAL A 309 39.31 2.30 -15.56
N GLN A 310 39.55 3.56 -15.16
CA GLN A 310 40.75 4.31 -15.55
C GLN A 310 42.04 3.69 -15.01
N LYS A 311 42.03 3.17 -13.77
CA LYS A 311 43.20 2.56 -13.12
C LYS A 311 43.43 1.10 -13.52
N LYS A 312 42.53 0.54 -14.34
CA LYS A 312 42.52 -0.87 -14.69
C LYS A 312 43.53 -1.17 -15.80
N GLU A 313 44.38 -2.16 -15.57
CA GLU A 313 45.25 -2.69 -16.61
C GLU A 313 44.44 -3.34 -17.74
N THR A 314 44.86 -3.09 -18.98
CA THR A 314 44.29 -3.67 -20.19
C THR A 314 44.26 -5.21 -20.09
N GLY A 315 43.10 -5.80 -20.37
CA GLY A 315 42.91 -7.26 -20.39
C GLY A 315 42.52 -7.89 -19.05
N LYS A 316 42.48 -7.14 -17.94
CA LYS A 316 41.89 -7.65 -16.69
C LYS A 316 40.38 -7.46 -16.67
N GLU A 317 39.65 -8.18 -15.80
CA GLU A 317 38.18 -8.07 -15.65
C GLU A 317 37.78 -7.29 -14.38
N LEU A 318 36.70 -6.52 -14.44
CA LEU A 318 36.12 -5.86 -13.27
C LEU A 318 34.94 -6.72 -12.79
N ARG A 319 34.92 -7.07 -11.51
CA ARG A 319 33.88 -7.92 -10.94
C ARG A 319 33.15 -7.13 -9.87
N VAL A 320 31.82 -7.07 -9.99
CA VAL A 320 30.93 -6.43 -9.01
C VAL A 320 30.04 -7.50 -8.43
N TRP A 321 29.86 -7.48 -7.12
CA TRP A 321 28.94 -8.38 -6.43
C TRP A 321 27.80 -7.56 -5.84
N VAL A 322 26.58 -7.88 -6.27
CA VAL A 322 25.34 -7.34 -5.72
C VAL A 322 24.74 -8.40 -4.80
N ALA A 323 24.98 -8.25 -3.50
CA ALA A 323 24.52 -9.21 -2.49
C ALA A 323 23.03 -8.97 -2.16
N GLY A 324 22.24 -10.04 -2.06
CA GLY A 324 20.82 -9.93 -1.71
C GLY A 324 19.95 -9.30 -2.81
N CYS A 325 20.24 -9.61 -4.08
CA CYS A 325 19.64 -8.95 -5.23
C CYS A 325 18.13 -9.16 -5.46
N SER A 326 17.44 -9.93 -4.62
CA SER A 326 15.99 -10.19 -4.69
C SER A 326 15.54 -10.55 -6.11
N THR A 327 14.70 -9.74 -6.77
CA THR A 327 14.21 -9.95 -8.14
C THR A 327 15.16 -9.44 -9.23
N GLY A 328 16.36 -8.96 -8.87
CA GLY A 328 17.49 -8.72 -9.76
C GLY A 328 17.59 -7.31 -10.36
N GLN A 329 16.61 -6.43 -10.15
CA GLN A 329 16.59 -5.10 -10.77
C GLN A 329 17.84 -4.26 -10.43
N GLU A 330 18.37 -4.38 -9.21
CA GLU A 330 19.59 -3.68 -8.80
C GLU A 330 20.83 -4.19 -9.57
N VAL A 331 20.87 -5.49 -9.92
CA VAL A 331 21.95 -6.07 -10.73
C VAL A 331 21.90 -5.58 -12.17
N TYR A 332 20.70 -5.32 -12.67
CA TYR A 332 20.47 -4.83 -14.02
C TYR A 332 20.59 -3.31 -14.16
N SER A 333 20.66 -2.56 -13.06
CA SER A 333 20.79 -1.10 -13.05
C SER A 333 22.25 -0.69 -13.29
#